data_AF-A0A971MUR9-F1
#
_entry.id   AF-A0A971MUR9-F1
#
_cell.length_a   1.000
_cell.length_b   1.000
_cell.length_c   1.000
_cell.angle_alpha   90.00
_cell.angle_beta   90.00
_cell.angle_gamma   90.00
#
_symmetry.space_group_name_H-M   'P 1'
#
loop_
_entity.id
_entity.type
_entity.pdbx_description
1 polymer ?
#
loop_
_entity_poly.entity_id
_entity_poly.type
_entity_poly.pdbx_seq_one_letter_code
_entity_poly.pdbx_strand_id
1 'polypeptide(L)'
;MKHLTKLRDGIKIFDALNSDVRITILEMIMKDKELNLDYFAKSLNISNSAVTMHIRKLSEAGLITITTASGIRGSKKICSLNMDRLLIDFDSEKTKTNVYSFELSIGHYVNYEIMPTCGLVSSSGIIGEFDEPRYFSFTERFNAQLIWFKSGFLEYKIPNALKPDEKIKELQISMEVASEAPGFSANYPSDIHFSVNNVNLGYWTSPGEFNDRRGNFTPSWWFPNLGQYGKLKMLAVNDSGTFIDGILISDTTI
;
A
#
# COMPACT_ATOMS: atom_id res chain seq x y z
N MET A 1 8.48 -14.71 5.05
CA MET A 1 7.22 -14.19 5.62
C MET A 1 6.48 -15.33 6.32
N LYS A 2 5.98 -15.11 7.55
CA LYS A 2 5.14 -16.06 8.30
C LYS A 2 3.75 -15.45 8.47
N HIS A 3 2.70 -16.20 8.12
CA HIS A 3 1.31 -15.77 8.24
C HIS A 3 0.56 -16.68 9.20
N LEU A 4 -0.08 -16.09 10.20
CA LEU A 4 -0.87 -16.76 11.22
C LEU A 4 -2.35 -16.42 11.00
N THR A 5 -3.11 -17.40 10.51
CA THR A 5 -4.57 -17.29 10.35
C THR A 5 -5.32 -17.73 11.61
N LYS A 6 -4.64 -18.38 12.56
CA LYS A 6 -5.18 -18.72 13.88
C LYS A 6 -4.20 -18.27 14.94
N LEU A 7 -4.67 -17.49 15.91
CA LEU A 7 -3.84 -17.01 17.03
C LEU A 7 -3.13 -18.16 17.78
N ARG A 8 -3.79 -19.31 17.91
CA ARG A 8 -3.21 -20.48 18.60
C ARG A 8 -1.93 -21.02 17.92
N ASP A 9 -1.79 -20.87 16.61
CA ASP A 9 -0.60 -21.31 15.88
C ASP A 9 0.62 -20.40 16.16
N GLY A 10 0.36 -19.19 16.68
CA GLY A 10 1.38 -18.21 17.05
C GLY A 10 1.93 -18.32 18.46
N ILE A 11 1.40 -19.19 19.33
CA ILE A 11 1.74 -19.22 20.77
C ILE A 11 3.26 -19.28 21.01
N LYS A 12 3.99 -20.12 20.26
CA LYS A 12 5.46 -20.22 20.41
C LYS A 12 6.18 -18.93 20.01
N ILE A 13 5.68 -18.24 18.98
CA ILE A 13 6.21 -16.94 18.54
C ILE A 13 5.92 -15.89 19.60
N PHE A 14 4.71 -15.86 20.16
CA PHE A 14 4.34 -14.91 21.21
C PHE A 14 5.14 -15.13 22.49
N ASP A 15 5.32 -16.38 22.94
CA ASP A 15 6.21 -16.68 24.08
C ASP A 15 7.67 -16.30 23.79
N ALA A 16 8.12 -16.43 22.54
CA ALA A 16 9.46 -16.03 22.13
C ALA A 16 9.66 -14.51 22.16
N LEU A 17 8.65 -13.75 21.73
CA LEU A 17 8.66 -12.28 21.67
C LEU A 17 8.34 -11.61 23.01
N ASN A 18 7.71 -12.32 23.96
CA ASN A 18 7.39 -11.80 25.30
C ASN A 18 8.63 -11.76 26.21
N SER A 19 9.68 -11.03 25.81
CA SER A 19 10.91 -10.81 26.59
C SER A 19 11.77 -9.74 25.96
N ASP A 20 12.09 -8.70 26.73
CA ASP A 20 12.90 -7.57 26.28
C ASP A 20 14.27 -8.01 25.73
N VAL A 21 14.95 -8.92 26.43
CA VAL A 21 16.25 -9.47 25.98
C VAL A 21 16.15 -10.10 24.59
N ARG A 22 15.08 -10.84 24.30
CA ARG A 22 14.87 -11.49 23.00
C ARG A 22 14.49 -10.48 21.91
N ILE A 23 13.72 -9.45 22.25
CA ILE A 23 13.43 -8.34 21.34
C ILE A 23 14.72 -7.61 20.96
N THR A 24 15.55 -7.25 21.94
CA THR A 24 16.83 -6.56 21.66
C THR A 24 17.77 -7.42 20.80
N ILE A 25 17.83 -8.74 21.03
CA ILE A 25 18.60 -9.65 20.16
C ILE A 25 18.11 -9.57 18.70
N LEU A 26 16.78 -9.59 18.47
CA LEU A 26 16.21 -9.49 17.13
C LEU A 26 16.53 -8.14 16.47
N GLU A 27 16.40 -7.03 17.21
CA GLU A 27 16.73 -5.68 16.73
C GLU A 27 18.21 -5.56 16.31
N MET A 28 19.12 -6.16 17.09
CA MET A 28 20.53 -6.22 16.75
C MET A 28 20.76 -6.99 15.44
N ILE A 29 20.10 -8.14 15.26
CA ILE A 29 20.20 -8.93 14.02
C ILE A 29 19.59 -8.14 12.84
N MET A 30 18.48 -7.42 13.04
CA MET A 30 17.86 -6.59 11.99
C MET A 30 18.82 -5.52 11.46
N LYS A 31 19.61 -4.94 12.36
CA LYS A 31 20.61 -3.90 12.06
C LYS A 31 21.83 -4.47 11.32
N ASP A 32 22.43 -5.53 11.85
CA ASP A 32 23.75 -6.03 11.41
C ASP A 32 23.68 -7.30 10.52
N LYS A 33 22.46 -7.78 10.21
CA LYS A 33 22.09 -8.95 9.39
C LYS A 33 22.54 -10.31 9.94
N GLU A 34 23.80 -10.44 10.35
CA GLU A 34 24.39 -11.68 10.85
C GLU A 34 25.30 -11.40 12.04
N LEU A 35 25.02 -12.01 13.19
CA LEU A 35 25.77 -11.75 14.42
C LEU A 35 26.23 -13.03 15.11
N ASN A 36 27.43 -12.98 15.69
CA ASN A 36 27.98 -14.06 16.51
C ASN A 36 27.37 -14.02 17.92
N LEU A 37 27.11 -15.19 18.50
CA LEU A 37 26.68 -15.35 19.89
C LEU A 37 27.48 -14.51 20.90
N ASP A 38 28.81 -14.46 20.77
CA ASP A 38 29.68 -13.72 21.70
C ASP A 38 29.41 -12.22 21.69
N TYR A 39 28.86 -11.69 20.59
CA TYR A 39 28.51 -10.28 20.46
C TYR A 39 27.31 -9.92 21.34
N PHE A 40 26.27 -10.78 21.37
CA PHE A 40 25.10 -10.54 22.21
C PHE A 40 25.45 -10.53 23.69
N ALA A 41 26.32 -11.44 24.15
CA ALA A 41 26.70 -11.51 25.56
C ALA A 41 27.38 -10.22 26.04
N LYS A 42 28.27 -9.66 25.20
CA LYS A 42 28.95 -8.38 25.49
C LYS A 42 27.99 -7.19 25.45
N SER A 43 27.16 -7.11 24.41
CA SER A 43 26.25 -5.97 24.22
C SER A 43 25.12 -5.92 25.25
N LEU A 44 24.62 -7.08 25.68
CA LEU A 44 23.52 -7.19 26.65
C LEU A 44 24.00 -7.34 28.09
N ASN A 45 25.31 -7.45 28.32
CA ASN A 45 25.93 -7.67 29.64
C ASN A 45 25.35 -8.88 30.39
N ILE A 46 25.16 -10.00 29.70
CA ILE A 46 24.67 -11.26 30.27
C ILE A 46 25.61 -12.41 29.92
N SER A 47 25.52 -13.52 30.66
CA SER A 47 26.36 -14.70 30.42
C SER A 47 26.07 -15.35 29.06
N ASN A 48 27.09 -15.97 28.46
CA ASN A 48 26.93 -16.76 27.23
C ASN A 48 25.90 -17.90 27.38
N SER A 49 25.74 -18.45 28.59
CA SER A 49 24.71 -19.46 28.87
C SER A 49 23.30 -18.87 28.80
N ALA A 50 23.09 -17.66 29.32
CA ALA A 50 21.81 -16.95 29.22
C ALA A 50 21.47 -16.60 27.77
N VAL A 51 22.44 -16.06 27.01
CA VAL A 51 22.26 -15.79 25.57
C VAL A 51 21.86 -17.07 24.82
N THR A 52 22.55 -18.18 25.07
CA THR A 52 22.27 -19.46 24.40
C THR A 52 20.84 -19.92 24.64
N MET A 53 20.32 -19.73 25.86
CA MET A 53 18.93 -20.03 26.19
C MET A 53 17.94 -19.15 25.41
N HIS A 54 18.19 -17.84 25.34
CA HIS A 54 17.33 -16.91 24.59
C HIS A 54 17.32 -17.21 23.09
N ILE A 55 18.50 -17.45 22.52
CA ILE A 55 18.69 -17.79 21.10
C ILE A 55 18.00 -19.10 20.76
N ARG A 56 18.08 -20.10 21.65
CA ARG A 56 17.38 -21.37 21.45
C ARG A 56 15.87 -21.18 21.38
N LYS A 57 15.27 -20.40 22.30
CA LYS A 57 13.83 -20.10 22.26
C LYS A 57 13.41 -19.36 20.98
N LEU A 58 14.21 -18.38 20.54
CA LEU A 58 13.95 -17.66 19.27
C LEU A 58 14.04 -18.60 18.05
N SER A 59 14.99 -19.54 18.05
CA SER A 59 15.15 -20.53 16.98
C SER A 59 14.03 -21.58 16.98
N GLU A 60 13.61 -22.07 18.15
CA GLU A 60 12.47 -22.99 18.29
C GLU A 60 11.13 -22.37 17.86
N ALA A 61 11.00 -21.05 17.98
CA ALA A 61 9.87 -20.29 17.44
C ALA A 61 10.00 -19.99 15.94
N GLY A 62 11.13 -20.34 15.32
CA GLY A 62 11.41 -20.13 13.91
C GLY A 62 11.71 -18.68 13.53
N LEU A 63 12.00 -17.80 14.50
CA LEU A 63 12.31 -16.37 14.27
C LEU A 63 13.72 -16.15 13.75
N ILE A 64 14.67 -16.99 14.17
CA ILE A 64 16.07 -16.94 13.77
C ILE A 64 16.60 -18.30 13.35
N THR A 65 17.62 -18.28 12.50
CA THR A 65 18.40 -19.44 12.10
C THR A 65 19.80 -19.35 12.70
N ILE A 66 20.36 -20.49 13.09
CA ILE A 66 21.72 -20.60 13.62
C ILE A 66 22.56 -21.40 12.63
N THR A 67 23.52 -20.75 11.99
CA THR A 67 24.50 -21.42 11.12
C THR A 67 25.82 -21.55 11.85
N THR A 68 26.59 -22.60 11.52
CA THR A 68 27.92 -22.82 12.10
C THR A 68 28.97 -22.53 11.04
N ALA A 69 29.85 -21.57 11.30
CA ALA A 69 30.96 -21.21 10.44
C ALA A 69 32.30 -21.58 11.11
N SER A 70 33.28 -22.03 10.31
CA SER A 70 34.63 -22.29 10.80
C SER A 70 35.36 -20.97 11.12
N GLY A 71 35.84 -20.81 12.35
CA GLY A 71 36.60 -19.64 12.79
C GLY A 71 38.09 -19.93 13.01
N ILE A 72 38.88 -18.88 13.25
CA ILE A 72 40.34 -18.95 13.50
C ILE A 72 40.69 -19.81 14.73
N ARG A 73 39.77 -19.93 15.70
CA ARG A 73 39.82 -20.89 16.81
C ARG A 73 38.42 -21.48 17.03
N GLY A 74 38.18 -22.69 16.53
CA GLY A 74 36.93 -23.42 16.72
C GLY A 74 35.77 -22.95 15.83
N SER A 75 34.59 -23.51 16.07
CA SER A 75 33.36 -23.18 15.35
C SER A 75 32.68 -21.94 15.94
N LYS A 76 32.18 -21.06 15.07
CA LYS A 76 31.39 -19.88 15.42
C LYS A 76 29.94 -20.10 15.03
N LYS A 77 29.01 -19.76 15.93
CA LYS A 77 27.58 -19.79 15.64
C LYS A 77 27.12 -18.40 15.23
N ILE A 78 26.62 -18.29 14.02
CA ILE A 78 26.10 -17.06 13.43
C ILE A 78 24.57 -17.13 13.47
N CYS A 79 23.94 -16.08 13.98
CA CYS A 79 22.51 -15.94 14.06
C CYS A 79 22.03 -14.94 13.01
N SER A 80 20.99 -15.31 12.27
CA SER A 80 20.33 -14.47 11.27
C SER A 80 18.80 -14.60 11.36
N LEU A 81 18.07 -13.62 10.84
CA LEU A 81 16.61 -13.71 10.78
C LEU A 81 16.16 -14.80 9.81
N ASN A 82 15.15 -15.55 10.21
CA ASN A 82 14.52 -16.57 9.37
C ASN A 82 13.23 -16.06 8.69
N MET A 83 12.75 -14.88 9.07
CA MET A 83 11.57 -14.25 8.46
C MET A 83 11.67 -12.73 8.49
N ASP A 84 11.22 -12.08 7.41
CA ASP A 84 11.21 -10.62 7.31
C ASP A 84 9.88 -9.98 7.75
N ARG A 85 8.81 -10.78 7.85
CA ARG A 85 7.45 -10.33 8.18
C ARG A 85 6.67 -11.40 8.93
N LEU A 86 5.93 -10.98 9.96
CA LEU A 86 4.94 -11.76 10.70
C LEU A 86 3.56 -11.09 10.52
N LEU A 87 2.61 -11.79 9.92
CA LEU A 87 1.22 -11.34 9.74
C LEU A 87 0.29 -12.15 10.63
N ILE A 88 -0.64 -11.48 11.31
CA ILE A 88 -1.60 -12.10 12.23
C ILE A 88 -2.99 -11.62 11.86
N ASP A 89 -3.86 -12.55 11.47
CA ASP A 89 -5.27 -12.27 11.22
C ASP A 89 -6.05 -12.49 12.52
N PHE A 90 -6.69 -11.44 13.04
CA PHE A 90 -7.55 -11.53 14.21
C PHE A 90 -8.98 -11.96 13.86
N ASP A 91 -9.37 -11.73 12.61
CA ASP A 91 -10.68 -12.10 12.07
C ASP A 91 -10.47 -12.99 10.84
N SER A 92 -10.23 -14.27 11.08
CA SER A 92 -10.03 -15.27 10.03
C SER A 92 -11.28 -16.04 9.66
N GLU A 93 -12.43 -15.67 10.24
CA GLU A 93 -13.72 -16.00 9.65
C GLU A 93 -13.93 -15.12 8.40
N LYS A 94 -13.14 -15.41 7.37
CA LYS A 94 -13.54 -15.05 6.02
C LYS A 94 -14.84 -15.80 5.77
N THR A 95 -15.99 -15.15 5.99
CA THR A 95 -17.16 -15.43 5.17
C THR A 95 -16.63 -15.52 3.75
N LYS A 96 -16.87 -16.64 3.06
CA LYS A 96 -16.59 -16.75 1.62
C LYS A 96 -17.47 -15.71 0.91
N THR A 97 -17.04 -14.46 0.91
CA THR A 97 -17.61 -13.41 0.10
C THR A 97 -17.06 -13.63 -1.29
N ASN A 98 -17.95 -13.87 -2.25
CA ASN A 98 -17.57 -13.82 -3.66
C ASN A 98 -17.06 -12.40 -3.91
N VAL A 99 -15.78 -12.28 -4.25
CA VAL A 99 -15.16 -11.01 -4.62
C VAL A 99 -15.00 -11.02 -6.13
N TYR A 100 -15.54 -9.99 -6.76
CA TYR A 100 -15.32 -9.69 -8.17
C TYR A 100 -14.36 -8.51 -8.25
N SER A 101 -13.27 -8.67 -9.00
CA SER A 101 -12.25 -7.64 -9.17
C SER A 101 -12.10 -7.30 -10.64
N PHE A 102 -12.07 -6.00 -10.93
CA PHE A 102 -11.88 -5.47 -12.29
C PHE A 102 -10.79 -4.41 -12.24
N GLU A 103 -9.99 -4.36 -13.30
CA GLU A 103 -9.05 -3.27 -13.52
C GLU A 103 -9.62 -2.36 -14.62
N LEU A 104 -9.75 -1.07 -14.30
CA LEU A 104 -10.19 -0.05 -15.24
C LEU A 104 -9.01 0.89 -15.52
N SER A 105 -8.63 1.03 -16.78
CA SER A 105 -7.67 2.05 -17.19
C SER A 105 -8.30 3.43 -17.03
N ILE A 106 -7.51 4.41 -16.58
CA ILE A 106 -7.95 5.80 -16.42
C ILE A 106 -8.44 6.42 -17.73
N GLY A 107 -8.00 5.90 -18.88
CA GLY A 107 -8.47 6.34 -20.19
C GLY A 107 -9.87 5.85 -20.58
N HIS A 108 -10.44 4.88 -19.85
CA HIS A 108 -11.67 4.17 -20.22
C HIS A 108 -12.96 4.83 -19.73
N TYR A 109 -12.92 6.11 -19.36
CA TYR A 109 -14.14 6.84 -18.99
C TYR A 109 -15.16 6.85 -20.14
N VAL A 110 -16.43 6.77 -19.79
CA VAL A 110 -17.56 6.74 -20.74
C VAL A 110 -18.23 8.10 -20.89
N ASN A 111 -18.06 8.97 -19.91
CA ASN A 111 -18.56 10.33 -19.90
C ASN A 111 -17.57 11.23 -19.14
N TYR A 112 -17.53 12.52 -19.49
CA TYR A 112 -16.62 13.48 -18.88
C TYR A 112 -17.11 14.91 -19.07
N GLU A 113 -16.72 15.77 -18.13
CA GLU A 113 -16.75 17.23 -18.27
C GLU A 113 -15.40 17.73 -17.76
N ILE A 114 -14.68 18.51 -18.54
CA ILE A 114 -13.29 18.87 -18.24
C ILE A 114 -13.07 20.36 -18.49
N MET A 115 -12.57 21.05 -17.46
CA MET A 115 -12.14 22.43 -17.55
C MET A 115 -10.62 22.53 -17.36
N PRO A 116 -9.93 23.36 -18.18
CA PRO A 116 -8.49 23.61 -18.02
C PRO A 116 -8.12 24.28 -16.68
N THR A 117 -6.90 24.13 -16.18
CA THR A 117 -5.76 23.37 -16.72
C THR A 117 -6.06 21.89 -16.83
N CYS A 118 -5.65 21.21 -17.91
CA CYS A 118 -5.97 19.79 -18.11
C CYS A 118 -5.04 19.09 -19.10
N GLY A 119 -4.99 17.76 -19.06
CA GLY A 119 -4.28 16.98 -20.06
C GLY A 119 -4.27 15.48 -19.83
N LEU A 120 -3.65 14.80 -20.80
CA LEU A 120 -3.59 13.35 -20.91
C LEU A 120 -2.17 12.98 -21.36
N VAL A 121 -1.62 11.92 -20.76
CA VAL A 121 -0.35 11.35 -21.24
C VAL A 121 -0.42 9.84 -21.27
N SER A 122 0.25 9.23 -22.24
CA SER A 122 0.53 7.79 -22.26
C SER A 122 1.88 7.49 -21.61
N SER A 123 2.31 6.23 -21.64
CA SER A 123 3.67 5.86 -21.22
C SER A 123 4.77 6.41 -22.13
N SER A 124 4.44 6.78 -23.37
CA SER A 124 5.40 7.18 -24.41
C SER A 124 5.40 8.68 -24.72
N GLY A 125 4.42 9.44 -24.24
CA GLY A 125 4.36 10.88 -24.49
C GLY A 125 3.02 11.52 -24.18
N ILE A 126 2.90 12.79 -24.55
CA ILE A 126 1.67 13.57 -24.42
C ILE A 126 0.63 13.10 -25.44
N ILE A 127 -0.63 12.99 -25.00
CA ILE A 127 -1.78 12.76 -25.88
C ILE A 127 -2.40 14.12 -26.20
N GLY A 128 -2.17 14.61 -27.41
CA GLY A 128 -2.65 15.93 -27.83
C GLY A 128 -1.78 17.08 -27.30
N GLU A 129 -2.42 18.16 -26.86
CA GLU A 129 -1.79 19.35 -26.29
C GLU A 129 -2.37 19.63 -24.90
N PHE A 130 -1.62 20.36 -24.06
CA PHE A 130 -2.07 20.74 -22.73
C PHE A 130 -3.22 21.76 -22.82
N ASP A 131 -4.07 21.74 -21.79
CA ASP A 131 -5.14 22.70 -21.54
C ASP A 131 -6.22 22.76 -22.62
N GLU A 132 -6.36 21.68 -23.39
CA GLU A 132 -7.32 21.58 -24.48
C GLU A 132 -8.28 20.37 -24.28
N PRO A 133 -9.51 20.61 -23.79
CA PRO A 133 -10.46 19.55 -23.43
C PRO A 133 -10.86 18.63 -24.58
N ARG A 134 -10.75 19.05 -25.84
CA ARG A 134 -11.18 18.21 -26.98
C ARG A 134 -10.42 16.88 -27.06
N TYR A 135 -9.18 16.82 -26.56
CA TYR A 135 -8.36 15.59 -26.60
C TYR A 135 -8.90 14.47 -25.70
N PHE A 136 -9.79 14.80 -24.75
CA PHE A 136 -10.50 13.79 -23.95
C PHE A 136 -11.54 12.99 -24.76
N SER A 137 -11.83 13.39 -26.00
CA SER A 137 -12.64 12.59 -26.94
C SER A 137 -11.82 11.69 -27.87
N PHE A 138 -10.50 11.89 -27.94
CA PHE A 138 -9.65 11.22 -28.93
C PHE A 138 -9.43 9.75 -28.59
N THR A 139 -9.20 8.89 -29.59
CA THR A 139 -9.07 7.44 -29.37
C THR A 139 -7.81 7.12 -28.55
N GLU A 140 -6.77 7.92 -28.71
CA GLU A 140 -5.50 7.83 -28.01
C GLU A 140 -5.66 7.89 -26.48
N ARG A 141 -6.76 8.46 -25.98
CA ARG A 141 -7.08 8.50 -24.55
C ARG A 141 -7.09 7.12 -23.90
N PHE A 142 -7.41 6.06 -24.64
CA PHE A 142 -7.39 4.69 -24.12
C PHE A 142 -6.00 4.24 -23.65
N ASN A 143 -4.93 4.88 -24.15
CA ASN A 143 -3.56 4.63 -23.74
C ASN A 143 -3.10 5.54 -22.58
N ALA A 144 -3.98 6.37 -22.00
CA ALA A 144 -3.63 7.28 -20.93
C ALA A 144 -3.11 6.54 -19.69
N GLN A 145 -2.05 7.06 -19.10
CA GLN A 145 -1.38 6.61 -17.87
C GLN A 145 -1.34 7.70 -16.78
N LEU A 146 -1.59 8.96 -17.16
CA LEU A 146 -1.92 10.05 -16.24
C LEU A 146 -2.95 10.98 -16.90
N ILE A 147 -3.90 11.47 -16.09
CA ILE A 147 -4.92 12.44 -16.46
C ILE A 147 -4.97 13.51 -15.37
N TRP A 148 -5.10 14.78 -15.77
CA TRP A 148 -5.34 15.87 -14.84
C TRP A 148 -6.33 16.87 -15.43
N PHE A 149 -7.03 17.57 -14.54
CA PHE A 149 -7.91 18.67 -14.90
C PHE A 149 -8.22 19.52 -13.66
N LYS A 150 -8.48 20.81 -13.85
CA LYS A 150 -8.79 21.76 -12.77
C LYS A 150 -10.15 21.51 -12.14
N SER A 151 -11.18 21.27 -12.95
CA SER A 151 -12.53 21.01 -12.47
C SER A 151 -13.35 20.23 -13.49
N GLY A 152 -14.36 19.51 -13.00
CA GLY A 152 -15.22 18.66 -13.81
C GLY A 152 -15.26 17.23 -13.26
N PHE A 153 -15.43 16.23 -14.12
CA PHE A 153 -15.49 14.84 -13.71
C PHE A 153 -15.08 13.86 -14.81
N LEU A 154 -14.76 12.65 -14.39
CA LEU A 154 -14.64 11.46 -15.23
C LEU A 154 -15.62 10.40 -14.72
N GLU A 155 -16.45 9.85 -15.59
CA GLU A 155 -17.40 8.78 -15.26
C GLU A 155 -16.92 7.46 -15.85
N TYR A 156 -16.95 6.41 -15.04
CA TYR A 156 -16.57 5.05 -15.43
C TYR A 156 -17.75 4.10 -15.25
N LYS A 157 -17.86 3.12 -16.15
CA LYS A 157 -18.80 2.00 -15.99
C LYS A 157 -18.07 0.77 -15.47
N ILE A 158 -18.44 0.35 -14.28
CA ILE A 158 -17.94 -0.88 -13.66
C ILE A 158 -18.84 -2.05 -14.11
N PRO A 159 -18.28 -3.16 -14.61
CA PRO A 159 -19.07 -4.34 -14.93
C PRO A 159 -19.81 -4.87 -13.69
N ASN A 160 -21.10 -5.15 -13.84
CA ASN A 160 -21.86 -5.84 -12.80
C ASN A 160 -21.72 -7.36 -12.99
N ALA A 161 -20.92 -8.03 -12.15
CA ALA A 161 -20.78 -9.49 -12.16
C ALA A 161 -21.68 -10.22 -11.15
N LEU A 162 -22.56 -9.49 -10.45
CA LEU A 162 -23.52 -10.09 -9.53
C LEU A 162 -24.58 -10.85 -10.31
N LYS A 163 -24.89 -12.06 -9.85
CA LYS A 163 -26.07 -12.79 -10.30
C LYS A 163 -27.35 -12.11 -9.77
N PRO A 164 -28.52 -12.36 -10.38
CA PRO A 164 -29.77 -11.71 -9.97
C PRO A 164 -30.15 -11.87 -8.49
N ASP A 165 -29.67 -12.92 -7.83
CA ASP A 165 -29.91 -13.23 -6.42
C ASP A 165 -28.77 -12.79 -5.48
N GLU A 166 -27.66 -12.29 -6.03
CA GLU A 166 -26.54 -11.78 -5.26
C GLU A 166 -26.74 -10.31 -4.91
N LYS A 167 -26.51 -9.98 -3.64
CA LYS A 167 -26.48 -8.60 -3.16
C LYS A 167 -25.06 -8.18 -2.90
N ILE A 168 -24.71 -6.98 -3.37
CA ILE A 168 -23.44 -6.37 -3.02
C ILE A 168 -23.40 -6.12 -1.51
N LYS A 169 -22.29 -6.47 -0.87
CA LYS A 169 -22.03 -6.16 0.54
C LYS A 169 -21.11 -4.97 0.70
N GLU A 170 -20.17 -4.85 -0.22
CA GLU A 170 -19.17 -3.79 -0.19
C GLU A 170 -18.67 -3.53 -1.62
N LEU A 171 -18.51 -2.24 -1.95
CA LEU A 171 -17.81 -1.78 -3.14
C LEU A 171 -16.49 -1.13 -2.70
N GLN A 172 -15.37 -1.60 -3.24
CA GLN A 172 -14.06 -0.99 -3.03
C GLN A 172 -13.49 -0.46 -4.34
N ILE A 173 -12.96 0.76 -4.32
CA ILE A 173 -12.27 1.41 -5.45
C ILE A 173 -10.88 1.86 -4.97
N SER A 174 -9.84 1.26 -5.55
CA SER A 174 -8.45 1.65 -5.34
C SER A 174 -7.99 2.55 -6.48
N MET A 175 -7.43 3.71 -6.15
CA MET A 175 -6.95 4.67 -7.15
C MET A 175 -5.78 5.49 -6.63
N GLU A 176 -4.88 5.90 -7.52
CA GLU A 176 -3.83 6.87 -7.22
C GLU A 176 -4.31 8.26 -7.62
N VAL A 177 -4.37 9.19 -6.65
CA VAL A 177 -4.91 10.54 -6.85
C VAL A 177 -4.09 11.59 -6.10
N ALA A 178 -4.06 12.81 -6.64
CA ALA A 178 -3.39 13.98 -6.07
C ALA A 178 -4.09 15.26 -6.53
N SER A 179 -3.70 16.40 -5.95
CA SER A 179 -4.08 17.72 -6.48
C SER A 179 -3.31 18.01 -7.77
N GLU A 180 -3.80 18.93 -8.60
CA GLU A 180 -3.04 19.54 -9.69
C GLU A 180 -2.98 21.05 -9.47
N ALA A 181 -1.79 21.63 -9.58
CA ALA A 181 -1.51 23.05 -9.41
C ALA A 181 -0.72 23.54 -10.63
N PRO A 182 -1.05 24.72 -11.19
CA PRO A 182 -0.26 25.29 -12.28
C PRO A 182 1.23 25.38 -11.91
N GLY A 183 2.07 24.61 -12.61
CA GLY A 183 3.49 24.48 -12.30
C GLY A 183 3.73 23.46 -11.18
N PHE A 184 3.83 23.94 -9.94
CA PHE A 184 3.91 23.09 -8.76
C PHE A 184 3.50 23.81 -7.49
N SER A 185 2.70 23.13 -6.65
CA SER A 185 2.52 23.52 -5.26
C SER A 185 2.28 22.31 -4.35
N ALA A 186 3.19 22.10 -3.40
CA ALA A 186 3.06 21.11 -2.33
C ALA A 186 1.85 21.39 -1.41
N ASN A 187 1.40 22.65 -1.35
CA ASN A 187 0.22 23.06 -0.61
C ASN A 187 -0.81 23.62 -1.60
N TYR A 188 -1.61 22.73 -2.15
CA TYR A 188 -2.70 23.07 -3.06
C TYR A 188 -3.90 22.16 -2.77
N PRO A 189 -4.63 22.45 -1.67
CA PRO A 189 -5.71 21.59 -1.24
C PRO A 189 -6.77 21.46 -2.34
N SER A 190 -7.18 20.24 -2.66
CA SER A 190 -8.20 19.98 -3.69
C SER A 190 -9.17 18.92 -3.22
N ASP A 191 -10.45 19.25 -3.23
CA ASP A 191 -11.52 18.33 -2.86
C ASP A 191 -11.82 17.40 -4.03
N ILE A 192 -11.61 16.11 -3.82
CA ILE A 192 -11.89 15.06 -4.80
C ILE A 192 -13.18 14.38 -4.35
N HIS A 193 -14.27 14.63 -5.08
CA HIS A 193 -15.59 14.10 -4.78
C HIS A 193 -15.80 12.72 -5.43
N PHE A 194 -16.53 11.87 -4.73
CA PHE A 194 -16.87 10.52 -5.20
C PHE A 194 -18.39 10.35 -5.28
N SER A 195 -18.85 9.69 -6.34
CA SER A 195 -20.25 9.32 -6.49
C SER A 195 -20.40 8.00 -7.23
N VAL A 196 -21.47 7.27 -6.93
CA VAL A 196 -21.86 6.03 -7.61
C VAL A 196 -23.33 6.14 -7.96
N ASN A 197 -23.69 5.91 -9.23
CA ASN A 197 -25.08 6.03 -9.72
C ASN A 197 -25.76 7.35 -9.31
N ASN A 198 -25.04 8.47 -9.41
CA ASN A 198 -25.47 9.81 -9.00
C ASN A 198 -25.70 10.00 -7.49
N VAL A 199 -25.36 9.02 -6.66
CA VAL A 199 -25.39 9.15 -5.20
C VAL A 199 -24.02 9.63 -4.72
N ASN A 200 -23.99 10.74 -4.00
CA ASN A 200 -22.78 11.31 -3.42
C ASN A 200 -22.26 10.43 -2.26
N LEU A 201 -21.00 10.05 -2.33
CA LEU A 201 -20.32 9.22 -1.33
C LEU A 201 -19.45 10.05 -0.36
N GLY A 202 -19.24 11.33 -0.65
CA GLY A 202 -18.36 12.23 0.10
C GLY A 202 -17.17 12.67 -0.75
N TYR A 203 -16.15 13.20 -0.08
CA TYR A 203 -14.94 13.66 -0.72
C TYR A 203 -13.70 13.41 0.15
N TRP A 204 -12.54 13.45 -0.49
CA TRP A 204 -11.25 13.49 0.18
C TRP A 204 -10.47 14.71 -0.31
N THR A 205 -9.95 15.50 0.64
CA THR A 205 -9.10 16.64 0.32
C THR A 205 -7.65 16.16 0.16
N SER A 206 -7.14 16.21 -1.07
CA SER A 206 -5.71 16.06 -1.32
C SER A 206 -4.96 17.29 -0.79
N PRO A 207 -3.80 17.15 -0.13
CA PRO A 207 -3.06 18.29 0.43
C PRO A 207 -2.37 19.16 -0.63
N GLY A 208 -2.06 18.59 -1.80
CA GLY A 208 -1.28 19.26 -2.84
C GLY A 208 -0.71 18.28 -3.85
N GLU A 209 0.22 18.76 -4.65
CA GLU A 209 0.97 17.96 -5.62
C GLU A 209 2.16 17.24 -4.98
N PHE A 210 2.56 16.12 -5.57
CA PHE A 210 3.74 15.37 -5.15
C PHE A 210 4.80 15.32 -6.26
N ASN A 211 5.85 16.13 -6.10
CA ASN A 211 7.01 16.15 -6.99
C ASN A 211 8.37 16.23 -6.25
N ASP A 212 8.36 16.11 -4.92
CA ASP A 212 9.53 16.20 -4.04
C ASP A 212 10.62 15.17 -4.39
N ARG A 213 10.23 14.12 -5.09
CA ARG A 213 11.10 13.15 -5.73
C ARG A 213 10.46 12.64 -7.00
N ARG A 214 11.29 12.03 -7.85
CA ARG A 214 10.82 11.32 -9.03
C ARG A 214 10.00 10.09 -8.63
N GLY A 215 8.88 9.88 -9.30
CA GLY A 215 8.04 8.70 -9.09
C GLY A 215 8.71 7.44 -9.64
N ASN A 216 8.47 6.31 -8.99
CA ASN A 216 9.10 5.03 -9.33
C ASN A 216 8.74 4.55 -10.74
N PHE A 217 7.54 4.89 -11.20
CA PHE A 217 7.01 4.48 -12.51
C PHE A 217 6.96 5.64 -13.51
N THR A 218 7.52 6.80 -13.16
CA THR A 218 7.48 8.00 -13.99
C THR A 218 8.52 7.94 -15.11
N PRO A 219 8.10 7.98 -16.40
CA PRO A 219 9.03 7.91 -17.53
C PRO A 219 10.08 9.02 -17.55
N SER A 220 11.22 8.79 -18.20
CA SER A 220 12.32 9.77 -18.28
C SER A 220 12.02 11.02 -19.08
N TRP A 221 11.05 10.95 -19.99
CA TRP A 221 10.63 12.08 -20.78
C TRP A 221 9.64 12.99 -20.03
N TRP A 222 9.04 12.51 -18.92
CA TRP A 222 8.10 13.31 -18.15
C TRP A 222 8.80 14.45 -17.42
N PHE A 223 8.15 15.61 -17.41
CA PHE A 223 8.75 16.83 -16.88
C PHE A 223 8.94 16.75 -15.36
N PRO A 224 10.17 16.90 -14.85
CA PRO A 224 10.45 16.76 -13.41
C PRO A 224 9.74 17.80 -12.53
N ASN A 225 9.36 18.94 -13.10
CA ASN A 225 8.68 20.03 -12.39
C ASN A 225 7.16 19.84 -12.27
N LEU A 226 6.58 18.85 -12.94
CA LEU A 226 5.16 18.49 -12.80
C LEU A 226 4.98 17.39 -11.75
N GLY A 227 3.73 17.12 -11.38
CA GLY A 227 3.36 16.00 -10.51
C GLY A 227 4.02 14.68 -10.94
N GLN A 228 4.67 14.01 -9.98
CA GLN A 228 5.44 12.79 -10.22
C GLN A 228 4.71 11.52 -9.77
N TYR A 229 3.88 11.63 -8.74
CA TYR A 229 3.10 10.54 -8.18
C TYR A 229 1.88 11.10 -7.42
N GLY A 230 0.99 10.22 -6.99
CA GLY A 230 -0.14 10.52 -6.11
C GLY A 230 -0.17 9.64 -4.87
N LYS A 231 -1.24 9.77 -4.11
CA LYS A 231 -1.52 8.86 -3.00
C LYS A 231 -2.44 7.75 -3.46
N LEU A 232 -2.05 6.51 -3.17
CA LEU A 232 -2.96 5.38 -3.30
C LEU A 232 -4.05 5.53 -2.23
N LYS A 233 -5.30 5.68 -2.67
CA LYS A 233 -6.49 5.83 -1.84
C LYS A 233 -7.41 4.64 -2.06
N MET A 234 -8.04 4.20 -0.97
CA MET A 234 -9.06 3.17 -1.00
C MET A 234 -10.40 3.77 -0.58
N LEU A 235 -11.32 3.92 -1.52
CA LEU A 235 -12.72 4.25 -1.25
C LEU A 235 -13.48 2.95 -1.01
N ALA A 236 -14.22 2.84 0.09
CA ALA A 236 -15.07 1.70 0.38
C ALA A 236 -16.48 2.16 0.75
N VAL A 237 -17.51 1.49 0.23
CA VAL A 237 -18.93 1.72 0.58
C VAL A 237 -19.53 0.38 0.99
N ASN A 238 -20.10 0.30 2.19
CA ASN A 238 -20.80 -0.89 2.69
C ASN A 238 -22.07 -0.52 3.46
N ASP A 239 -22.61 -1.46 4.24
CA ASP A 239 -23.82 -1.28 5.05
C ASP A 239 -23.66 -0.30 6.23
N SER A 240 -22.42 0.08 6.55
CA SER A 240 -22.06 0.92 7.69
C SER A 240 -21.67 2.36 7.29
N GLY A 241 -21.44 2.62 6.01
CA GLY A 241 -21.16 3.96 5.48
C GLY A 241 -20.17 3.96 4.32
N THR A 242 -19.64 5.15 4.01
CA THR A 242 -18.55 5.36 3.04
C THR A 242 -17.26 5.75 3.76
N PHE A 243 -16.16 5.12 3.38
CA PHE A 243 -14.84 5.28 3.99
C PHE A 243 -13.77 5.60 2.96
N ILE A 244 -12.79 6.43 3.34
CA ILE A 244 -11.50 6.59 2.66
C ILE A 244 -10.41 6.08 3.59
N ASP A 245 -9.66 5.07 3.15
CA ASP A 245 -8.60 4.40 3.93
C ASP A 245 -9.07 3.95 5.34
N GLY A 246 -10.33 3.51 5.44
CA GLY A 246 -10.95 3.07 6.70
C GLY A 246 -11.47 4.20 7.60
N ILE A 247 -11.36 5.47 7.20
CA ILE A 247 -11.93 6.62 7.91
C ILE A 247 -13.28 6.96 7.30
N LEU A 248 -14.33 7.04 8.12
CA LEU A 248 -15.68 7.41 7.69
C LEU A 248 -15.69 8.84 7.12
N ILE A 249 -16.22 8.99 5.91
CA ILE A 249 -16.37 10.29 5.21
C ILE A 249 -17.82 10.67 4.91
N SER A 250 -18.74 9.70 4.94
CA SER A 250 -20.18 9.91 4.75
C SER A 250 -20.98 8.73 5.33
N ASP A 251 -22.20 9.00 5.76
CA ASP A 251 -23.18 7.97 6.18
C ASP A 251 -23.86 7.27 4.98
N THR A 252 -23.49 7.63 3.74
CA THR A 252 -23.99 6.97 2.53
C THR A 252 -23.59 5.49 2.51
N THR A 253 -24.58 4.61 2.32
CA THR A 253 -24.43 3.15 2.25
C THR A 253 -24.77 2.62 0.84
N ILE A 254 -24.49 1.34 0.62
CA ILE A 254 -24.70 0.65 -0.66
C ILE A 254 -26.11 0.07 -0.85
#